data_AF-A0A6M7TJU6-F1
#
_entry.id   AF-A0A6M7TJU6-F1
#
_cell.length_a   1.000
_cell.length_b   1.000
_cell.length_c   1.000
_cell.angle_alpha   90.00
_cell.angle_beta   90.00
_cell.angle_gamma   90.00
#
_symmetry.space_group_name_H-M   'P 1'
#
loop_
_entity.id
_entity.type
_entity.pdbx_description
1 polymer ?
#
loop_
_entity_poly.entity_id
_entity_poly.type
_entity_poly.pdbx_seq_one_letter_code
_entity_poly.pdbx_strand_id
1 'polypeptide(L)'
;MKTVAESLIAEAAKSREAEAWVTRQLLAGRKPSEILADLRRAADPSRVIAAIGGDGPAGLTFACVLMFALPFALLGWVLPS
;
A
#
# COMPACT_ATOMS: atom_id res chain seq x y z
N MET A 1 11.76 -18.82 16.99
CA MET A 1 12.01 -17.36 16.96
C MET A 1 12.16 -16.98 15.50
N LYS A 2 11.30 -16.11 14.95
CA LYS A 2 11.41 -15.70 13.54
C LYS A 2 12.45 -14.58 13.46
N THR A 3 13.47 -14.76 12.62
CA THR A 3 14.56 -13.79 12.49
C THR A 3 14.12 -12.57 11.69
N VAL A 4 14.89 -11.47 11.79
CA VAL A 4 14.67 -10.26 10.99
C VAL A 4 14.76 -10.59 9.50
N ALA A 5 15.72 -11.43 9.10
CA ALA A 5 15.90 -11.87 7.73
C ALA A 5 14.67 -12.65 7.21
N GLU A 6 14.16 -13.62 7.97
CA GLU A 6 12.95 -14.37 7.58
C GLU A 6 11.71 -13.48 7.47
N SER A 7 11.60 -12.46 8.33
CA SER A 7 10.50 -11.49 8.25
C SER A 7 10.62 -10.60 7.03
N LEU A 8 11.84 -10.23 6.64
CA LEU A 8 12.12 -9.39 5.48
C LEU A 8 11.91 -10.14 4.17
N ILE A 9 12.29 -11.42 4.11
CA ILE A 9 12.01 -12.32 2.98
C ILE A 9 10.49 -12.50 2.82
N ALA A 10 9.77 -12.75 3.91
CA ALA A 10 8.32 -12.89 3.87
C ALA A 10 7.61 -11.60 3.40
N GLU A 11 8.14 -10.43 3.77
CA GLU A 11 7.58 -9.14 3.36
C GLU A 11 7.91 -8.81 1.89
N ALA A 12 9.14 -9.09 1.46
CA ALA A 12 9.55 -8.96 0.05
C ALA A 12 8.74 -9.90 -0.86
N ALA A 13 8.43 -11.11 -0.40
CA ALA A 13 7.65 -12.09 -1.16
C ALA A 13 6.18 -11.68 -1.38
N LYS A 14 5.65 -10.65 -0.70
CA LYS A 14 4.27 -10.17 -0.90
C LYS A 14 4.07 -9.47 -2.23
N SER A 15 5.10 -8.81 -2.79
CA SER A 15 4.99 -8.06 -4.04
C SER A 15 6.35 -7.88 -4.72
N ARG A 16 6.37 -8.00 -6.06
CA ARG A 16 7.57 -7.72 -6.88
C ARG A 16 8.12 -6.31 -6.68
N GLU A 17 7.26 -5.34 -6.40
CA GLU A 17 7.69 -3.96 -6.14
C GLU A 17 8.40 -3.82 -4.79
N ALA A 18 7.89 -4.52 -3.77
CA ALA A 18 8.50 -4.56 -2.44
C ALA A 18 9.87 -5.23 -2.50
N GLU A 19 9.99 -6.34 -3.24
CA GLU A 19 11.26 -7.05 -3.46
C GLU A 19 12.31 -6.15 -4.17
N ALA A 20 11.93 -5.47 -5.26
CA ALA A 20 12.82 -4.57 -5.97
C ALA A 20 13.24 -3.37 -5.11
N TRP A 21 12.34 -2.84 -4.28
CA TRP A 21 12.65 -1.78 -3.33
C TRP A 21 13.61 -2.25 -2.22
N VAL A 22 13.33 -3.40 -1.60
CA VAL A 22 14.21 -4.03 -0.59
C VAL A 22 15.61 -4.25 -1.12
N THR A 23 15.72 -4.81 -2.32
CA THR A 23 17.01 -5.09 -2.97
C THR A 23 17.82 -3.81 -3.14
N ARG A 24 17.18 -2.72 -3.56
CA ARG A 24 17.82 -1.40 -3.66
C ARG A 24 18.29 -0.87 -2.30
N GLN A 25 17.52 -1.06 -1.24
CA GLN A 25 17.92 -0.61 0.11
C GLN A 25 19.07 -1.45 0.69
N LEU A 26 19.07 -2.76 0.44
CA LEU A 26 20.16 -3.65 0.83
C LEU A 26 21.47 -3.28 0.11
N LEU A 27 21.40 -3.00 -1.20
CA LEU A 27 22.56 -2.51 -1.98
C LEU A 27 23.05 -1.14 -1.51
N ALA A 28 22.16 -0.30 -0.97
CA ALA A 28 22.52 0.98 -0.35
C ALA A 28 23.13 0.83 1.06
N GLY A 29 23.32 -0.40 1.57
CA GLY A 29 23.94 -0.65 2.88
C GLY A 29 23.05 -0.35 4.08
N ARG A 30 21.73 -0.19 3.89
CA ARG A 30 20.76 0.01 4.98
C ARG A 30 20.63 -1.26 5.82
N LYS A 31 20.38 -1.09 7.13
CA LYS A 31 20.21 -2.23 8.04
C LYS A 31 18.88 -2.94 7.76
N PRO A 32 18.86 -4.28 7.69
CA PRO A 32 17.63 -5.06 7.47
C PRO A 32 16.50 -4.71 8.45
N SER A 33 16.82 -4.43 9.71
CA SER A 33 15.82 -4.04 10.72
C SER A 33 15.13 -2.72 10.40
N GLU A 34 15.86 -1.75 9.84
CA GLU A 34 15.30 -0.44 9.45
C GLU A 34 14.44 -0.57 8.20
N ILE A 35 14.91 -1.34 7.21
CA ILE A 35 14.16 -1.64 5.98
C ILE A 35 12.82 -2.31 6.32
N LEU A 36 12.84 -3.27 7.25
CA LEU A 36 11.63 -3.95 7.71
C LEU A 36 10.68 -3.01 8.46
N ALA A 37 11.21 -2.08 9.27
CA ALA A 37 10.40 -1.08 9.95
C ALA A 37 9.72 -0.11 8.97
N ASP A 38 10.46 0.35 7.95
CA ASP A 38 9.93 1.22 6.90
C ASP A 38 8.86 0.52 6.06
N LEU A 39 9.06 -0.74 5.67
CA LEU A 39 8.04 -1.54 4.98
C LEU A 39 6.78 -1.68 5.80
N ARG A 40 6.92 -2.01 7.08
CA ARG A 40 5.78 -2.21 7.97
C ARG A 40 5.00 -0.91 8.20
N ARG A 41 5.71 0.23 8.22
CA ARG A 41 5.12 1.56 8.32
C ARG A 41 4.42 2.01 7.04
N ALA A 42 4.94 1.61 5.87
CA ALA A 42 4.32 1.87 4.58
C ALA A 42 3.10 0.97 4.34
N ALA A 43 3.14 -0.27 4.85
CA ALA A 43 2.06 -1.25 4.75
C ALA A 43 0.93 -1.05 5.78
N ASP A 44 1.01 -0.01 6.62
CA ASP A 44 0.02 0.23 7.68
C ASP A 44 -1.31 0.69 7.05
N PRO A 45 -2.33 -0.18 6.98
CA PRO A 45 -3.57 0.13 6.29
C PRO A 45 -4.30 1.29 6.97
N SER A 46 -4.08 1.48 8.26
CA SER A 46 -4.58 2.60 9.06
C SER A 46 -4.11 3.95 8.50
N ARG A 47 -2.86 4.03 8.02
CA ARG A 47 -2.33 5.25 7.37
C ARG A 47 -2.87 5.45 5.97
N VAL A 48 -3.06 4.36 5.22
CA VAL A 48 -3.67 4.43 3.89
C VAL A 48 -5.11 4.92 3.99
N ILE A 49 -5.90 4.34 4.90
CA ILE A 49 -7.28 4.76 5.17
C ILE A 49 -7.33 6.20 5.69
N ALA A 50 -6.43 6.60 6.59
CA ALA A 50 -6.34 7.99 7.06
C ALA A 50 -5.93 8.97 5.95
N ALA A 51 -5.05 8.56 5.02
CA ALA A 51 -4.64 9.38 3.88
C ALA A 51 -5.74 9.54 2.83
N ILE A 52 -6.60 8.52 2.68
CA ILE A 52 -7.78 8.55 1.81
C ILE A 52 -8.92 9.35 2.45
N GLY A 53 -9.06 9.29 3.77
CA GLY A 53 -10.10 9.99 4.52
C GLY A 53 -9.79 11.45 4.89
N GLY A 54 -8.56 11.91 4.68
CA GLY A 54 -8.17 13.31 4.91
C GLY A 54 -8.26 14.17 3.64
N ASP A 55 -8.42 15.48 3.80
CA ASP A 55 -8.46 16.48 2.70
C ASP A 55 -7.12 16.68 1.95
N GLY A 56 -6.23 15.68 1.98
CA GLY A 56 -4.96 15.71 1.26
C GLY A 56 -5.10 15.36 -0.23
N PRO A 57 -4.02 15.49 -1.03
CA PRO A 57 -4.01 15.14 -2.45
C PRO A 57 -4.46 13.68 -2.75
N ALA A 58 -4.16 12.76 -1.83
CA ALA A 58 -4.58 11.36 -1.91
C ALA A 58 -6.10 11.18 -1.66
N GLY A 59 -6.67 11.93 -0.72
CA GLY A 59 -8.11 11.92 -0.46
C GLY A 59 -8.90 12.56 -1.60
N LEU A 60 -8.42 13.67 -2.16
CA LEU A 60 -9.03 14.32 -3.32
C LEU A 60 -9.05 13.42 -4.56
N THR A 61 -7.93 12.75 -4.86
CA THR A 61 -7.87 11.81 -5.99
C THR A 61 -8.82 10.63 -5.77
N PHE A 62 -8.88 10.07 -4.56
CA PHE A 62 -9.83 9.01 -4.24
C PHE A 62 -11.29 9.46 -4.33
N ALA A 63 -11.62 10.66 -3.81
CA ALA A 63 -12.96 11.24 -3.91
C ALA A 63 -13.38 11.48 -5.36
N CYS A 64 -12.48 11.96 -6.22
CA CYS A 64 -12.71 12.09 -7.66
C CYS A 64 -13.02 10.75 -8.32
N VAL A 65 -12.25 9.70 -8.02
CA VAL A 65 -12.49 8.36 -8.57
C VAL A 65 -13.84 7.81 -8.10
N LEU A 66 -14.19 7.99 -6.83
CA LEU A 66 -15.49 7.57 -6.29
C LEU A 66 -16.65 8.30 -6.95
N MET A 67 -16.58 9.64 -7.07
CA MET A 67 -17.63 10.43 -7.73
C MET A 67 -17.82 10.04 -9.20
N PHE A 68 -16.72 9.69 -9.89
CA PHE A 68 -16.79 9.20 -11.26
C PHE A 68 -17.40 7.80 -11.37
N ALA A 69 -17.07 6.89 -10.44
CA ALA A 69 -17.56 5.50 -10.46
C ALA A 69 -19.02 5.36 -9.96
N LEU A 70 -19.47 6.26 -9.08
CA LEU A 70 -20.81 6.24 -8.48
C LEU A 70 -21.96 6.17 -9.49
N PRO A 71 -22.02 6.98 -10.58
CA PRO A 71 -23.10 6.89 -11.55
C PRO A 71 -23.14 5.53 -12.25
N PHE A 72 -22.00 4.91 -12.53
CA PHE A 72 -21.94 3.58 -13.15
C PHE A 72 -22.40 2.48 -12.20
N ALA A 73 -22.05 2.57 -10.92
CA ALA A 73 -22.54 1.66 -9.90
C ALA A 73 -24.07 1.76 -9.74
N LEU A 74 -24.60 2.99 -9.72
CA LEU A 74 -26.04 3.24 -9.65
C LEU A 74 -26.78 2.76 -10.92
N LEU A 75 -26.20 2.99 -12.11
CA LEU A 75 -26.76 2.51 -13.37
C LEU A 75 -26.72 0.98 -13.50
N GLY A 76 -25.64 0.34 -13.07
CA GLY A 76 -25.55 -1.12 -13.02
C GLY A 76 -26.51 -1.75 -12.00
N TRP A 77 -26.90 -1.00 -10.97
CA TRP A 77 -27.94 -1.42 -10.03
C TRP A 77 -29.38 -1.18 -10.55
N VAL A 78 -29.59 -0.12 -11.33
CA VAL A 78 -30.89 0.23 -11.94
C VAL A 78 -31.21 -0.62 -13.18
N LEU A 79 -30.18 -1.12 -13.88
CA LEU A 79 -30.33 -2.06 -14.99
C LEU A 79 -29.67 -3.40 -14.64
N PRO A 80 -30.25 -4.19 -13.69
CA PRO A 80 -29.85 -5.57 -13.55
C PRO A 80 -30.28 -6.29 -14.83
N SER A 81 -29.33 -6.79 -15.60
CA SER A 81 -29.59 -7.69 -16.73
C SER A 81 -30.43 -8.90 -16.32
#